data_AF-A0A973P6B9-F1
#
_entry.id   AF-A0A973P6B9-F1
#
_cell.length_a   1.000
_cell.length_b   1.000
_cell.length_c   1.000
_cell.angle_alpha   90.00
_cell.angle_beta   90.00
_cell.angle_gamma   90.00
#
_symmetry.space_group_name_H-M   'P 1'
#
loop_
_entity.id
_entity.type
_entity.pdbx_description
1 polymer ?
#
loop_
_entity_poly.entity_id
_entity_poly.type
_entity_poly.pdbx_seq_one_letter_code
_entity_poly.pdbx_strand_id
1 'polypeptide(L)' 'MDEVLRRASESLGVPVSDPVDLGGSSRSTVVRCRTGEGGSVVVKAYRPDALRWFTAEAAGLAL' A
#
# COMPACT_ATOMS: atom_id res chain seq x y z
N MET A 1 4.84 -10.28 -1.57
CA MET A 1 3.57 -9.65 -1.98
C MET A 1 2.45 -10.04 -1.03
N ASP A 2 2.34 -11.32 -0.69
CA ASP A 2 1.30 -11.87 0.18
C ASP A 2 1.16 -11.14 1.53
N GLU A 3 2.27 -10.84 2.21
CA GLU A 3 2.26 -10.08 3.46
C GLU A 3 1.70 -8.66 3.31
N VAL A 4 1.95 -8.00 2.16
CA VAL A 4 1.42 -6.66 1.86
C VAL A 4 -0.08 -6.73 1.64
N LEU A 5 -0.57 -7.71 0.86
CA LEU A 5 -2.00 -7.91 0.62
C LEU A 5 -2.75 -8.27 1.91
N ARG A 6 -2.17 -9.14 2.74
CA ARG A 6 -2.74 -9.51 4.04
C ARG A 6 -2.89 -8.30 4.95
N ARG A 7 -1.81 -7.52 5.16
CA ARG A 7 -1.87 -6.31 6.00
C ARG A 7 -2.79 -5.23 5.42
N ALA A 8 -2.81 -5.08 4.10
CA ALA A 8 -3.72 -4.14 3.46
C ALA A 8 -5.19 -4.56 3.65
N SER A 9 -5.49 -5.86 3.54
CA SER A 9 -6.83 -6.40 3.81
C SER A 9 -7.25 -6.16 5.26
N GLU A 10 -6.36 -6.42 6.21
CA GLU A 10 -6.59 -6.17 7.64
C GLU A 10 -6.81 -4.70 7.94
N SER A 11 -6.05 -3.80 7.28
CA SER A 11 -6.16 -2.36 7.49
C SER A 11 -7.44 -1.76 6.88
N LEU A 12 -7.91 -2.32 5.76
CA LEU A 12 -9.11 -1.85 5.06
C LEU A 12 -10.40 -2.54 5.52
N GLY A 13 -10.30 -3.66 6.23
CA GLY A 13 -11.46 -4.47 6.63
C GLY A 13 -12.14 -5.23 5.49
N VAL A 14 -11.56 -5.19 4.28
CA VAL A 14 -12.05 -5.90 3.09
C VAL A 14 -10.90 -6.64 2.40
N PRO A 15 -11.15 -7.79 1.76
CA PRO A 15 -10.11 -8.48 0.99
C PRO A 15 -9.55 -7.60 -0.12
N VAL A 16 -8.23 -7.64 -0.31
CA VAL A 16 -7.55 -7.07 -1.48
C VAL A 16 -6.79 -8.15 -2.26
N SER A 17 -6.96 -8.12 -3.59
CA SER A 17 -6.41 -9.09 -4.54
C SER A 17 -5.85 -8.41 -5.78
N ASP A 18 -5.31 -9.21 -6.70
CA ASP A 18 -4.89 -8.79 -8.04
C ASP A 18 -3.92 -7.59 -8.05
N PRO A 19 -2.77 -7.69 -7.35
CA PRO A 19 -1.81 -6.60 -7.31
C PRO A 19 -1.21 -6.35 -8.70
N VAL A 20 -1.35 -5.13 -9.18
CA VAL A 20 -0.65 -4.62 -10.35
C VAL A 20 0.46 -3.70 -9.87
N ASP A 21 1.71 -4.02 -10.21
CA ASP A 21 2.87 -3.19 -9.89
C ASP A 21 2.75 -1.82 -10.58
N LEU A 22 2.79 -0.76 -9.78
CA LEU A 22 2.85 0.63 -10.25
C LEU A 22 4.27 1.21 -10.10
N GLY A 23 5.22 0.39 -9.66
CA GLY A 23 6.60 0.74 -9.40
C GLY A 23 6.83 1.11 -7.93
N GLY A 24 7.60 2.17 -7.71
CA GLY A 24 7.97 2.61 -6.38
C GLY A 24 9.34 3.25 -6.34
N SER A 25 10.07 2.98 -5.26
CA SER A 25 11.40 3.53 -5.02
C SER A 25 12.30 2.51 -4.34
N SER A 26 13.54 2.88 -4.07
CA SER A 26 14.44 2.09 -3.21
C SER A 26 13.89 1.86 -1.79
N ARG A 27 12.86 2.61 -1.37
CA ARG A 27 12.29 2.60 -0.02
C ARG A 27 10.87 2.04 0.05
N SER A 28 10.21 1.88 -1.09
CA SER A 28 8.79 1.52 -1.12
C SER A 28 8.41 0.78 -2.39
N THR A 29 7.40 -0.07 -2.31
CA THR A 29 6.66 -0.58 -3.48
C THR A 29 5.26 0.02 -3.48
N VAL A 30 4.73 0.25 -4.68
CA VAL A 30 3.38 0.78 -4.90
C VAL A 30 2.65 -0.20 -5.82
N VAL A 31 1.50 -0.69 -5.38
CA VAL A 31 0.65 -1.58 -6.17
C VAL A 31 -0.78 -1.08 -6.20
N ARG A 32 -1.48 -1.34 -7.31
CA ARG A 32 -2.93 -1.22 -7.37
C ARG A 32 -3.55 -2.59 -7.16
N CYS A 33 -4.45 -2.71 -6.19
CA CYS A 33 -5.20 -3.93 -5.92
C CYS A 33 -6.69 -3.73 -6.24
N ARG A 34 -7.41 -4.83 -6.41
CA ARG A 34 -8.87 -4.90 -6.43
C ARG A 34 -9.38 -5.13 -5.02
N THR A 35 -10.48 -4.49 -4.63
CA THR A 35 -11.17 -4.78 -3.36
C THR A 35 -12.26 -5.83 -3.58
N GLY A 36 -12.62 -6.57 -2.53
CA GLY A 36 -13.71 -7.55 -2.57
C GLY A 36 -15.08 -6.98 -2.99
N GLU A 37 -15.24 -5.66 -2.89
CA GLU A 37 -16.44 -4.92 -3.32
C GLU A 37 -16.41 -4.48 -4.79
N GLY A 38 -15.38 -4.86 -5.55
CA GLY A 38 -15.20 -4.47 -6.95
C GLY A 38 -14.56 -3.10 -7.15
N GLY A 39 -14.08 -2.46 -6.09
CA GLY A 39 -13.31 -1.22 -6.13
C GLY A 39 -11.83 -1.43 -6.43
N SER A 40 -11.05 -0.35 -6.36
CA SER A 40 -9.58 -0.40 -6.44
C SER A 40 -8.95 0.45 -5.36
N VAL A 41 -7.82 -0.03 -4.83
CA VAL A 41 -7.01 0.71 -3.86
C VAL A 41 -5.54 0.71 -4.28
N VAL A 42 -4.84 1.81 -4.01
CA VAL A 42 -3.39 1.88 -4.15
C VAL A 42 -2.76 1.60 -2.79
N VAL A 43 -1.95 0.56 -2.71
CA VAL A 43 -1.21 0.19 -1.51
C VAL A 43 0.25 0.60 -1.69
N LYS A 44 0.76 1.39 -0.76
CA LYS A 44 2.17 1.75 -0.70
C LYS A 44 2.81 1.14 0.54
N ALA A 45 3.72 0.20 0.33
CA ALA A 45 4.42 -0.49 1.40
C ALA A 45 5.87 0.01 1.48
N TYR A 46 6.29 0.44 2.67
CA TYR A 46 7.64 0.93 2.95
C TYR A 46 8.51 -0.15 3.58
N ARG A 47 9.81 -0.07 3.34
CA ARG A 47 10.80 -0.84 4.10
C ARG A 47 10.81 -0.39 5.57
N PRO A 48 11.17 -1.28 6.52
CA PRO A 48 11.18 -0.95 7.95
C PRO A 48 12.02 0.28 8.32
N ASP A 49 13.13 0.51 7.62
CA ASP A 49 14.03 1.66 7.81
C ASP A 49 13.51 2.98 7.22
N ALA A 50 12.39 2.92 6.48
CA ALA A 50 11.76 4.06 5.81
C ALA A 50 10.46 4.54 6.49
N LEU A 51 10.13 4.06 7.70
CA LEU A 51 8.88 4.38 8.42
C LEU A 51 8.62 5.89 8.58
N ARG A 52 9.65 6.71 8.80
CA ARG A 52 9.48 8.18 8.89
C ARG A 52 8.85 8.80 7.64
N TRP A 53 9.12 8.23 6.46
CA TRP A 53 8.57 8.71 5.20
C TRP A 53 7.10 8.32 5.03
N PHE A 54 6.71 7.14 5.55
CA PHE A 54 5.31 6.77 5.65
C PHE A 54 4.54 7.77 6.50
N THR A 55 5.05 8.14 7.69
CA THR A 55 4.39 9.12 8.55
C THR A 55 4.21 10.48 7.87
N ALA A 56 5.24 10.97 7.18
CA ALA A 56 5.15 12.22 6.42
C ALA A 56 4.09 12.16 5.31
N GLU A 57 4.04 11.05 4.58
CA GLU A 57 3.06 10.85 3.51
C GLU A 57 1.63 10.69 4.02
N ALA A 58 1.44 9.89 5.06
CA ALA A 58 0.13 9.67 5.69
C ALA A 58 -0.42 10.93 6.38
N ALA A 59 0.46 11.80 6.88
CA ALA A 59 0.08 13.11 7.42
C ALA A 59 -0.35 14.11 6.33
N GLY A 60 -0.35 13.71 5.05
CA GLY A 60 -0.73 14.57 3.94
C GLY A 60 0.22 15.76 3.79
N LEU A 61 1.51 15.60 4.08
CA LEU A 61 2.50 16.66 3.92
C LEU A 61 2.63 17.00 2.42
N ALA A 62 1.76 17.90 1.96
CA ALA A 62 1.81 18.56 0.69
C ALA A 62 2.92 19.61 0.77
N LEU A 63 3.97 19.42 -0.01
CA LEU A 63 4.88 20.48 -0.42
C LEU A 63 4.48 20.94 -1.82
#